data_AF-A0A1D3RNP8-F1
#
_entry.id   AF-A0A1D3RNP8-F1
#
_cell.length_a   1.000
_cell.length_b   1.000
_cell.length_c   1.000
_cell.angle_alpha   90.00
_cell.angle_beta   90.00
_cell.angle_gamma   90.00
#
_symmetry.space_group_name_H-M   'P 1'
#
loop_
_entity.id
_entity.type
_entity.pdbx_description
1 polymer ?
#
loop_
_entity_poly.entity_id
_entity_poly.type
_entity_poly.pdbx_seq_one_letter_code
_entity_poly.pdbx_strand_id
1 'polypeptide(L)'
;MDDIKYPAARSKRIIHAAPQFRPIKRGARKKGIERKYEAKNGDTLTIAIFHELDIADQDLLLCLLSIARAEDRGVCVGPVPTTDLGIHLRDELKLKGKAEKATALLVNATGYEILKELGRTDGSSNYKWLRGSLKRLSRVSFDYDCKKGFWSFKLLSVMGFYGEKGEIKDISVCINPLSAQAILGNDGGYVMVNRNERSILEKSKSSSESKALPLKIRETER
;
A
#
# COMPACT_ATOMS: atom_id res chain seq x y z
N MET A 1 -11.16 -16.90 17.11
CA MET A 1 -10.80 -16.05 15.96
C MET A 1 -11.22 -14.66 16.38
N ASP A 2 -10.25 -13.77 16.62
CA ASP A 2 -10.62 -12.38 16.90
C ASP A 2 -11.28 -11.80 15.64
N ASP A 3 -12.39 -11.12 15.85
CA ASP A 3 -13.19 -10.52 14.79
C ASP A 3 -12.39 -9.38 14.16
N ILE A 4 -11.99 -9.50 12.89
CA ILE A 4 -11.24 -8.44 12.19
C ILE A 4 -12.18 -7.24 12.05
N LYS A 5 -11.86 -6.11 12.70
CA LYS A 5 -12.72 -4.93 12.72
C LYS A 5 -12.92 -4.34 11.33
N TYR A 6 -11.89 -4.39 10.48
CA TYR A 6 -11.96 -3.87 9.11
C TYR A 6 -11.74 -4.98 8.06
N PRO A 7 -12.80 -5.74 7.70
CA PRO A 7 -12.67 -6.94 6.89
C PRO A 7 -12.47 -6.68 5.39
N ALA A 8 -12.80 -5.49 4.87
CA ALA A 8 -12.87 -5.25 3.42
C ALA A 8 -11.94 -4.12 2.93
N ALA A 9 -10.93 -4.47 2.14
CA ALA A 9 -10.06 -3.51 1.47
C ALA A 9 -10.48 -3.29 0.01
N ARG A 10 -10.36 -2.06 -0.49
CA ARG A 10 -10.45 -1.76 -1.93
C ARG A 10 -9.08 -1.43 -2.48
N SER A 11 -8.67 -2.13 -3.53
CA SER A 11 -7.39 -1.89 -4.22
C SER A 11 -7.62 -1.64 -5.70
N LYS A 12 -6.80 -0.79 -6.33
CA LYS A 12 -6.88 -0.54 -7.77
C LYS A 12 -6.44 -1.80 -8.52
N ARG A 13 -7.18 -2.19 -9.55
CA ARG A 13 -6.94 -3.42 -10.33
C ARG A 13 -5.49 -3.57 -10.80
N ILE A 14 -4.87 -2.50 -11.29
CA ILE A 14 -3.49 -2.55 -11.81
C ILE A 14 -2.45 -2.78 -10.69
N ILE A 15 -2.65 -2.16 -9.53
CA ILE A 15 -1.79 -2.37 -8.35
C ILE A 15 -2.04 -3.78 -7.80
N HIS A 16 -3.30 -4.23 -7.75
CA HIS A 16 -3.63 -5.56 -7.25
C HIS A 16 -3.10 -6.69 -8.14
N ALA A 17 -3.16 -6.52 -9.47
CA ALA A 17 -2.76 -7.52 -10.45
C ALA A 17 -1.25 -7.56 -10.70
N ALA A 18 -0.52 -6.49 -10.35
CA ALA A 18 0.92 -6.50 -10.43
C ALA A 18 1.49 -7.47 -9.36
N PRO A 19 2.42 -8.37 -9.72
CA PRO A 19 3.08 -9.26 -8.77
C PRO A 19 4.19 -8.52 -8.00
N GLN A 20 3.90 -7.40 -7.31
CA GLN A 20 4.90 -6.70 -6.47
C GLN A 20 5.19 -7.41 -5.14
N PHE A 21 4.24 -8.21 -4.65
CA PHE A 21 4.36 -8.96 -3.40
C PHE A 21 4.64 -10.43 -3.71
N ARG A 22 5.73 -10.99 -3.18
CA ARG A 22 6.12 -12.40 -3.39
C ARG A 22 6.45 -13.08 -2.07
N PRO A 23 6.32 -14.41 -1.96
CA PRO A 23 6.88 -15.14 -0.82
C PRO A 23 8.41 -14.96 -0.80
N ILE A 24 8.96 -14.47 0.31
CA ILE A 24 10.41 -14.26 0.49
C ILE A 24 10.87 -15.05 1.71
N LYS A 25 11.96 -15.82 1.58
CA LYS A 25 12.60 -16.47 2.73
C LYS A 25 13.18 -15.40 3.67
N ARG A 26 13.15 -15.65 4.98
CA ARG A 26 13.74 -14.75 5.98
C ARG A 26 15.20 -14.45 5.61
N GLY A 27 15.55 -13.17 5.48
CA GLY A 27 16.90 -12.71 5.13
C GLY A 27 17.19 -12.64 3.62
N ALA A 28 16.34 -13.18 2.75
CA ALA A 28 16.58 -13.24 1.30
C ALA A 28 16.01 -12.03 0.51
N ARG A 29 15.76 -10.90 1.19
CA ARG A 29 15.09 -9.75 0.59
C ARG A 29 16.02 -9.02 -0.37
N LYS A 30 15.71 -9.05 -1.66
CA LYS A 30 16.43 -8.31 -2.70
C LYS A 30 16.24 -6.79 -2.56
N LYS A 31 17.15 -6.02 -3.15
CA LYS A 31 17.12 -4.55 -3.20
C LYS A 31 17.14 -4.08 -4.66
N GLY A 32 16.64 -2.88 -4.91
CA GLY A 32 16.75 -2.22 -6.22
C GLY A 32 15.96 -2.90 -7.35
N ILE A 33 14.75 -3.37 -7.05
CA ILE A 33 13.93 -4.05 -8.06
C ILE A 33 13.14 -3.03 -8.87
N GLU A 34 13.14 -3.17 -10.18
CA GLU A 34 12.23 -2.46 -11.08
C GLU A 34 11.36 -3.48 -11.83
N ARG A 35 10.04 -3.25 -11.85
CA ARG A 35 9.10 -4.09 -12.59
C ARG A 35 8.33 -3.24 -13.57
N LYS A 36 8.40 -3.58 -14.85
CA LYS A 36 7.68 -2.89 -15.92
C LYS A 36 6.54 -3.76 -16.45
N TYR A 37 5.37 -3.17 -16.50
CA TYR A 37 4.15 -3.77 -17.05
C TYR A 37 3.72 -2.97 -18.26
N GLU A 38 3.39 -3.67 -19.33
CA GLU A 38 2.86 -3.07 -20.55
C GLU A 38 1.45 -3.61 -20.79
N ALA A 39 0.49 -2.69 -20.89
CA ALA A 39 -0.88 -3.02 -21.23
C ALA A 39 -1.04 -3.10 -22.76
N LYS A 40 -2.05 -3.85 -23.23
CA LYS A 40 -2.30 -4.05 -24.67
C LYS A 40 -2.54 -2.75 -25.45
N ASN A 41 -2.96 -1.69 -24.77
CA ASN A 41 -3.20 -0.36 -25.36
C ASN A 41 -1.91 0.49 -25.48
N GLY A 42 -0.75 -0.03 -25.07
CA GLY A 42 0.54 0.64 -25.09
C GLY A 42 0.87 1.44 -23.82
N ASP A 43 -0.02 1.46 -22.82
CA ASP A 43 0.29 2.10 -21.54
C ASP A 43 1.32 1.28 -20.77
N THR A 44 2.24 1.95 -20.09
CA THR A 44 3.26 1.30 -19.27
C THR A 44 3.16 1.72 -17.81
N LEU A 45 3.34 0.75 -16.91
CA LEU A 45 3.48 0.98 -15.47
C LEU A 45 4.83 0.43 -15.04
N THR A 46 5.70 1.29 -14.53
CA THR A 46 6.93 0.92 -13.87
C THR A 46 6.74 1.03 -12.37
N ILE A 47 7.13 -0.02 -11.64
CA ILE A 47 7.13 -0.04 -10.18
C ILE A 47 8.58 -0.19 -9.73
N ALA A 48 9.12 0.81 -9.05
CA ALA A 48 10.43 0.73 -8.42
C ALA A 48 10.27 0.38 -6.94
N ILE A 49 10.98 -0.67 -6.52
CA ILE A 49 10.88 -1.28 -5.21
C ILE A 49 12.29 -1.33 -4.62
N PHE A 50 12.58 -0.43 -3.70
CA PHE A 50 13.92 -0.37 -3.10
C PHE A 50 14.25 -1.62 -2.26
N HIS A 51 13.26 -2.22 -1.60
CA HIS A 51 13.37 -3.50 -0.90
C HIS A 51 12.19 -4.38 -1.29
N GLU A 52 12.45 -5.59 -1.77
CA GLU A 52 11.41 -6.53 -2.21
C GLU A 52 10.32 -6.70 -1.17
N LEU A 53 9.04 -6.73 -1.57
CA LEU A 53 7.91 -6.77 -0.65
C LEU A 53 7.41 -8.21 -0.48
N ASP A 54 7.20 -8.61 0.77
CA ASP A 54 6.64 -9.93 1.09
C ASP A 54 5.12 -9.90 1.27
N ILE A 55 4.53 -11.08 1.52
CA ILE A 55 3.09 -11.20 1.74
C ILE A 55 2.63 -10.48 3.02
N ALA A 56 3.49 -10.39 4.03
CA ALA A 56 3.18 -9.66 5.26
C ALA A 56 3.17 -8.13 5.03
N ASP A 57 4.03 -7.62 4.14
CA ASP A 57 3.97 -6.23 3.67
C ASP A 57 2.65 -5.96 2.91
N GLN A 58 2.16 -6.93 2.15
CA GLN A 58 0.87 -6.81 1.45
C GLN A 58 -0.30 -6.77 2.44
N ASP A 59 -0.27 -7.62 3.47
CA ASP A 59 -1.32 -7.65 4.49
C ASP A 59 -1.37 -6.34 5.28
N LEU A 60 -0.22 -5.75 5.62
CA LEU A 60 -0.16 -4.41 6.19
C LEU A 60 -0.78 -3.37 5.25
N LEU A 61 -0.44 -3.38 3.95
CA LEU A 61 -1.05 -2.45 3.00
C LEU A 61 -2.57 -2.61 2.98
N LEU A 62 -3.09 -3.83 2.89
CA LEU A 62 -4.53 -4.09 2.88
C LEU A 62 -5.20 -3.66 4.19
N CYS A 63 -4.56 -3.89 5.33
CA CYS A 63 -5.02 -3.39 6.62
C CYS A 63 -5.17 -1.85 6.61
N LEU A 64 -4.16 -1.13 6.12
CA LEU A 64 -4.22 0.34 6.02
C LEU A 64 -5.34 0.80 5.07
N LEU A 65 -5.51 0.15 3.91
CA LEU A 65 -6.59 0.47 2.97
C LEU A 65 -7.98 0.17 3.58
N SER A 66 -8.11 -0.89 4.37
CA SER A 66 -9.34 -1.23 5.10
C SER A 66 -9.67 -0.20 6.18
N ILE A 67 -8.68 0.21 6.99
CA ILE A 67 -8.87 1.25 8.01
C ILE A 67 -9.29 2.55 7.32
N ALA A 68 -8.60 2.96 6.26
CA ALA A 68 -8.88 4.21 5.54
C ALA A 68 -10.26 4.21 4.85
N ARG A 69 -10.83 3.03 4.59
CA ARG A 69 -12.17 2.89 4.02
C ARG A 69 -13.27 3.07 5.05
N ALA A 70 -13.03 2.70 6.31
CA ALA A 70 -14.03 2.82 7.35
C ALA A 70 -14.57 4.25 7.38
N GLU A 71 -15.91 4.37 7.42
CA GLU A 71 -16.58 5.65 7.58
C GLU A 71 -15.91 6.42 8.71
N ASP A 72 -15.63 7.71 8.52
CA ASP A 72 -14.92 8.62 9.43
C ASP A 72 -13.37 8.56 9.51
N ARG A 73 -12.73 7.50 9.00
CA ARG A 73 -11.27 7.33 9.21
C ARG A 73 -10.39 7.95 8.12
N GLY A 74 -10.89 7.95 6.88
CA GLY A 74 -10.17 8.50 5.73
C GLY A 74 -10.44 9.98 5.52
N VAL A 75 -9.40 10.81 5.66
CA VAL A 75 -9.49 12.26 5.41
C VAL A 75 -8.96 12.56 4.01
N CYS A 76 -9.79 13.14 3.16
CA CYS A 76 -9.37 13.55 1.82
C CYS A 76 -8.33 14.66 1.89
N VAL A 77 -7.20 14.47 1.21
CA VAL A 77 -6.12 15.46 1.09
C VAL A 77 -6.07 15.93 -0.36
N GLY A 78 -6.65 17.10 -0.61
CA GLY A 78 -6.68 17.73 -1.93
C GLY A 78 -5.33 18.26 -2.41
N PRO A 79 -5.28 18.88 -3.60
CA PRO A 79 -4.06 19.45 -4.18
C PRO A 79 -3.40 20.54 -3.34
N VAL A 80 -4.20 21.29 -2.59
CA VAL A 80 -3.76 22.35 -1.67
C VAL A 80 -4.24 21.97 -0.27
N PRO A 81 -3.48 21.18 0.50
CA PRO A 81 -3.83 20.83 1.87
C PRO A 81 -3.71 22.03 2.79
N THR A 82 -4.56 22.09 3.82
CA THR A 82 -4.60 23.19 4.79
C THR A 82 -3.96 22.84 6.14
N THR A 83 -3.74 21.55 6.41
CA THR A 83 -3.13 21.09 7.67
C THR A 83 -1.65 20.78 7.46
N ASP A 84 -0.79 21.12 8.43
CA ASP A 84 0.65 20.85 8.36
C ASP A 84 0.95 19.37 8.08
N LEU A 85 0.21 18.48 8.75
CA LEU A 85 0.27 17.05 8.53
C LEU A 85 -0.04 16.67 7.08
N GLY A 86 -1.12 17.22 6.53
CA GLY A 86 -1.54 16.97 5.15
C GLY A 86 -0.55 17.53 4.13
N ILE A 87 0.00 18.72 4.37
CA ILE A 87 1.03 19.35 3.54
C ILE A 87 2.27 18.45 3.50
N HIS A 88 2.80 18.08 4.67
CA HIS A 88 4.02 17.29 4.79
C HIS A 88 3.88 15.91 4.13
N LEU A 89 2.82 15.17 4.50
CA LEU A 89 2.64 13.81 3.97
C LEU A 89 2.29 13.82 2.48
N ARG A 90 1.56 14.82 1.98
CA ARG A 90 1.29 14.93 0.54
C ARG A 90 2.56 15.24 -0.25
N ASP A 91 3.41 16.15 0.23
CA ASP A 91 4.69 16.44 -0.43
C ASP A 91 5.57 15.19 -0.53
N GLU A 92 5.59 14.36 0.52
CA GLU A 92 6.37 13.12 0.53
C GLU A 92 5.89 12.05 -0.46
N LEU A 93 4.67 12.15 -0.98
CA LEU A 93 4.19 11.30 -2.09
C LEU A 93 4.89 11.62 -3.41
N LYS A 94 5.55 12.78 -3.53
CA LYS A 94 6.26 13.24 -4.73
C LYS A 94 5.39 13.12 -5.98
N LEU A 95 4.14 13.56 -5.88
CA LEU A 95 3.17 13.53 -6.99
C LEU A 95 3.69 14.38 -8.16
N LYS A 96 3.64 13.85 -9.37
CA LYS A 96 4.00 14.55 -10.61
C LYS A 96 2.94 14.37 -11.70
N GLY A 97 2.85 15.36 -12.59
CA GLY A 97 1.90 15.34 -13.71
C GLY A 97 0.45 15.42 -13.20
N LYS A 98 -0.47 14.63 -13.79
CA LYS A 98 -1.89 14.70 -13.37
C LYS A 98 -2.14 14.25 -11.93
N ALA A 99 -1.22 13.48 -11.33
CA ALA A 99 -1.34 13.07 -9.93
C ALA A 99 -1.31 14.27 -8.97
N GLU A 100 -0.66 15.38 -9.33
CA GLU A 100 -0.59 16.60 -8.51
C GLU A 100 -1.97 17.20 -8.21
N LYS A 101 -2.90 17.08 -9.17
CA LYS A 101 -4.26 17.62 -9.07
C LYS A 101 -5.25 16.63 -8.46
N ALA A 102 -4.82 15.40 -8.17
CA ALA A 102 -5.69 14.34 -7.68
C ALA A 102 -5.73 14.27 -6.14
N THR A 103 -6.87 13.89 -5.59
CA THR A 103 -7.08 13.74 -4.14
C THR A 103 -6.36 12.49 -3.61
N ALA A 104 -5.56 12.67 -2.57
CA ALA A 104 -4.96 11.59 -1.78
C ALA A 104 -5.82 11.32 -0.54
N LEU A 105 -5.51 10.27 0.22
CA LEU A 105 -6.27 9.90 1.42
C LEU A 105 -5.36 9.74 2.63
N LEU A 106 -5.56 10.57 3.65
CA LEU A 106 -4.85 10.49 4.93
C LEU A 106 -5.62 9.60 5.89
N VAL A 107 -4.92 8.74 6.61
CA VAL A 107 -5.48 7.91 7.68
C VAL A 107 -4.58 8.01 8.91
N ASN A 108 -5.21 8.13 10.08
CA ASN A 108 -4.54 8.07 11.37
C ASN A 108 -4.94 6.79 12.10
N ALA A 109 -3.96 6.12 12.70
CA ALA A 109 -4.16 4.92 13.50
C ALA A 109 -3.04 4.81 14.54
N THR A 110 -3.27 4.01 15.58
CA THR A 110 -2.19 3.67 16.51
C THR A 110 -1.43 2.44 16.04
N GLY A 111 -0.18 2.29 16.48
CA GLY A 111 0.57 1.07 16.21
C GLY A 111 -0.11 -0.16 16.81
N TYR A 112 -0.71 -0.01 18.00
CA TYR A 112 -1.53 -1.06 18.64
C TYR A 112 -2.74 -1.46 17.79
N GLU A 113 -3.51 -0.49 17.27
CA GLU A 113 -4.68 -0.78 16.42
C GLU A 113 -4.26 -1.57 15.17
N ILE A 114 -3.19 -1.16 14.50
CA ILE A 114 -2.70 -1.86 13.31
C ILE A 114 -2.22 -3.27 13.65
N LEU A 115 -1.46 -3.46 14.72
CA LEU A 115 -0.98 -4.79 15.12
C LEU A 115 -2.15 -5.71 15.49
N LYS A 116 -3.14 -5.20 16.24
CA LYS A 116 -4.35 -5.93 16.59
C LYS A 116 -5.13 -6.35 15.35
N GLU A 117 -5.33 -5.44 14.39
CA GLU A 117 -6.00 -5.75 13.12
C GLU A 117 -5.26 -6.75 12.23
N LEU A 118 -3.95 -6.90 12.42
CA LEU A 118 -3.11 -7.90 11.76
C LEU A 118 -3.00 -9.21 12.57
N GLY A 119 -3.71 -9.34 13.70
CA GLY A 119 -3.61 -10.50 14.59
C GLY A 119 -2.23 -10.67 15.22
N ARG A 120 -1.49 -9.58 15.42
CA ARG A 120 -0.15 -9.56 16.01
C ARG A 120 -0.20 -9.03 17.44
N THR A 121 0.66 -9.58 18.30
CA THR A 121 0.87 -9.05 19.64
C THR A 121 1.59 -7.70 19.60
N ASP A 122 1.42 -6.90 20.64
CA ASP A 122 2.05 -5.58 20.85
C ASP A 122 3.49 -5.68 21.38
N GLY A 123 4.19 -6.78 21.09
CA GLY A 123 5.60 -6.95 21.44
C GLY A 123 6.54 -6.03 20.65
N SER A 124 7.68 -5.67 21.25
CA SER A 124 8.69 -4.79 20.64
C SER A 124 9.18 -5.27 19.27
N SER A 125 9.27 -6.58 19.06
CA SER A 125 9.63 -7.20 17.78
C SER A 125 8.60 -6.91 16.67
N ASN A 126 7.30 -6.90 17.01
CA ASN A 126 6.22 -6.59 16.08
C ASN A 126 6.15 -5.10 15.75
N TYR A 127 6.39 -4.21 16.72
CA TYR A 127 6.56 -2.78 16.44
C TYR A 127 7.77 -2.51 15.52
N LYS A 128 8.90 -3.20 15.75
CA LYS A 128 10.08 -3.11 14.86
C LYS A 128 9.76 -3.61 13.45
N TRP A 129 9.02 -4.71 13.33
CA TRP A 129 8.54 -5.21 12.04
C TRP A 129 7.60 -4.21 11.35
N LEU A 130 6.62 -3.66 12.07
CA LEU A 130 5.66 -2.68 11.56
C LEU A 130 6.37 -1.45 10.99
N ARG A 131 7.29 -0.87 11.75
CA ARG A 131 8.13 0.25 11.27
C ARG A 131 8.90 -0.11 10.01
N GLY A 132 9.51 -1.30 10.00
CA GLY A 132 10.26 -1.80 8.86
C GLY A 132 9.38 -1.94 7.61
N SER A 133 8.18 -2.48 7.77
CA SER A 133 7.22 -2.69 6.69
C SER A 133 6.67 -1.36 6.14
N LEU A 134 6.24 -0.44 7.02
CA LEU A 134 5.82 0.92 6.64
C LEU A 134 6.91 1.66 5.84
N LYS A 135 8.17 1.59 6.29
CA LYS A 135 9.31 2.20 5.57
C LYS A 135 9.56 1.58 4.20
N ARG A 136 9.24 0.31 3.99
CA ARG A 136 9.41 -0.34 2.69
C ARG A 136 8.29 0.05 1.75
N LEU A 137 7.04 0.04 2.23
CA LEU A 137 5.88 0.51 1.47
C LEU A 137 6.05 1.98 1.07
N SER A 138 6.59 2.84 1.94
CA SER A 138 6.80 4.25 1.62
C SER A 138 7.93 4.53 0.60
N ARG A 139 8.71 3.51 0.24
CA ARG A 139 9.79 3.59 -0.76
C ARG A 139 9.41 2.95 -2.10
N VAL A 140 8.17 2.50 -2.23
CA VAL A 140 7.64 2.02 -3.52
C VAL A 140 7.22 3.24 -4.33
N SER A 141 7.73 3.38 -5.55
CA SER A 141 7.28 4.39 -6.50
C SER A 141 6.66 3.77 -7.73
N PHE A 142 5.75 4.51 -8.34
CA PHE A 142 5.05 4.17 -9.56
C PHE A 142 5.33 5.25 -10.58
N ASP A 143 5.67 4.84 -11.79
CA ASP A 143 5.68 5.68 -12.97
C ASP A 143 4.69 5.08 -13.98
N TYR A 144 3.63 5.83 -14.28
CA TYR A 144 2.63 5.44 -15.26
C TYR A 144 2.76 6.33 -16.49
N ASP A 145 3.02 5.73 -17.64
CA ASP A 145 3.13 6.42 -18.93
C ASP A 145 2.01 5.95 -19.86
N CYS A 146 1.27 6.90 -20.43
CA CYS A 146 0.15 6.65 -21.33
C CYS A 146 0.02 7.76 -22.37
N LYS A 147 -0.80 7.56 -23.39
CA LYS A 147 -1.09 8.59 -24.41
C LYS A 147 -1.57 9.94 -23.85
N LYS A 148 -2.13 9.93 -22.63
CA LYS A 148 -2.68 11.11 -21.94
C LYS A 148 -1.64 11.79 -21.03
N GLY A 149 -0.38 11.36 -21.03
CA GLY A 149 0.74 11.90 -20.25
C GLY A 149 1.33 10.87 -19.28
N PHE A 150 2.34 11.31 -18.53
CA PHE A 150 3.04 10.51 -17.52
C PHE A 150 2.70 10.98 -16.10
N TRP A 151 2.65 10.04 -15.16
CA TRP A 151 2.42 10.26 -13.73
C TRP A 151 3.50 9.56 -12.93
N SER A 152 4.05 10.23 -11.93
CA SER A 152 4.99 9.62 -10.98
C SER A 152 4.53 9.91 -9.55
N PHE A 153 4.57 8.91 -8.68
CA PHE A 153 4.22 9.06 -7.27
C PHE A 153 4.65 7.85 -6.43
N LYS A 154 4.80 8.05 -5.12
CA LYS A 154 5.03 6.95 -4.17
C LYS A 154 3.72 6.21 -3.84
N LEU A 155 3.81 4.98 -3.33
CA LEU A 155 2.65 4.19 -2.88
C LEU A 155 1.90 4.87 -1.73
N LEU A 156 2.67 5.27 -0.72
CA LEU A 156 2.20 5.98 0.44
C LEU A 156 3.34 6.81 1.03
N SER A 157 3.00 7.78 1.85
CA SER A 157 3.92 8.42 2.80
C SER A 157 3.47 8.09 4.21
N VAL A 158 4.41 8.13 5.15
CA VAL A 158 4.16 7.73 6.54
C VAL A 158 4.93 8.64 7.49
N MET A 159 4.26 9.04 8.57
CA MET A 159 4.85 9.66 9.74
C MET A 159 4.38 8.89 10.97
N GLY A 160 5.24 8.78 11.97
CA GLY A 160 4.85 8.15 13.23
C GLY A 160 5.65 8.68 14.40
N PHE A 161 5.05 8.58 15.58
CA PHE A 161 5.59 9.08 16.84
C PHE A 161 5.72 7.94 17.85
N TYR A 162 6.78 8.01 18.65
CA TYR A 162 7.00 7.02 19.71
C TYR A 162 6.27 7.44 20.99
N GLY A 163 5.79 6.43 21.72
CA GLY A 163 5.39 6.58 23.11
C GLY A 163 6.59 6.58 24.05
N GLU A 164 6.30 6.68 25.34
CA GLU A 164 7.32 6.75 26.40
C GLU A 164 8.17 5.48 26.51
N LYS A 165 7.63 4.32 26.11
CA LYS A 165 8.35 3.03 26.15
C LYS A 165 9.01 2.69 24.82
N GLY A 166 9.06 3.64 23.88
CA GLY A 166 9.66 3.48 22.56
C GLY A 166 8.81 2.67 21.56
N GLU A 167 7.57 2.34 21.93
CA GLU A 167 6.55 1.76 21.05
C GLU A 167 6.05 2.79 20.03
N ILE A 168 5.55 2.34 18.88
CA ILE A 168 4.94 3.26 17.92
C ILE A 168 3.53 3.57 18.41
N LYS A 169 3.32 4.79 18.90
CA LYS A 169 2.04 5.23 19.45
C LYS A 169 1.11 5.65 18.31
N ASP A 170 1.52 6.67 17.58
CA ASP A 170 0.70 7.30 16.54
C ASP A 170 1.33 7.10 15.16
N ILE A 171 0.50 6.78 14.17
CA ILE A 171 0.90 6.59 12.78
C ILE A 171 -0.10 7.35 11.89
N SER A 172 0.44 8.24 11.06
CA SER A 172 -0.28 8.91 10.00
C SER A 172 0.23 8.41 8.65
N VAL A 173 -0.67 7.90 7.80
CA VAL A 173 -0.34 7.41 6.46
C VAL A 173 -1.13 8.20 5.43
N CYS A 174 -0.46 8.75 4.43
CA CYS A 174 -1.14 9.33 3.27
C CYS A 174 -1.00 8.36 2.09
N ILE A 175 -2.14 7.88 1.60
CA ILE A 175 -2.29 6.94 0.50
C ILE A 175 -2.37 7.72 -0.80
N ASN A 176 -1.65 7.25 -1.83
CA ASN A 176 -1.59 7.95 -3.11
C ASN A 176 -2.97 8.09 -3.79
N PRO A 177 -3.11 9.04 -4.72
CA PRO A 177 -4.40 9.29 -5.38
C PRO A 177 -4.96 8.09 -6.14
N LEU A 178 -4.11 7.26 -6.75
CA LEU A 178 -4.57 6.09 -7.51
C LEU A 178 -5.25 5.04 -6.61
N SER A 179 -4.70 4.83 -5.42
CA SER A 179 -5.26 3.92 -4.41
C SER A 179 -6.44 4.58 -3.69
N ALA A 180 -6.37 5.89 -3.42
CA ALA A 180 -7.47 6.65 -2.84
C ALA A 180 -8.74 6.59 -3.70
N GLN A 181 -8.62 6.72 -5.03
CA GLN A 181 -9.74 6.57 -5.96
C GLN A 181 -10.42 5.19 -5.84
N ALA A 182 -9.64 4.13 -5.63
CA ALA A 182 -10.19 2.79 -5.45
C ALA A 182 -10.97 2.68 -4.13
N ILE A 183 -10.49 3.32 -3.06
CA ILE A 183 -11.19 3.37 -1.76
C ILE A 183 -12.49 4.15 -1.88
N LEU A 184 -12.41 5.39 -2.38
CA LEU A 184 -13.54 6.31 -2.51
C LEU A 184 -14.59 5.82 -3.51
N GLY A 185 -14.24 4.90 -4.41
CA GLY A 185 -15.18 4.35 -5.40
C GLY A 185 -15.43 5.28 -6.59
N ASN A 186 -14.63 6.34 -6.73
CA ASN A 186 -14.88 7.42 -7.68
C ASN A 186 -14.44 7.12 -9.13
N ASP A 187 -13.75 5.99 -9.41
CA ASP A 187 -13.31 5.74 -10.79
C ASP A 187 -12.96 4.28 -11.17
N GLY A 188 -13.51 3.82 -12.30
CA GLY A 188 -12.99 2.72 -13.13
C GLY A 188 -12.96 1.29 -12.55
N GLY A 189 -13.60 1.07 -11.40
CA GLY A 189 -13.66 -0.23 -10.73
C GLY A 189 -12.45 -0.54 -9.83
N TYR A 190 -12.70 -1.37 -8.83
CA TYR A 190 -11.73 -1.80 -7.82
C TYR A 190 -11.75 -3.32 -7.68
N VAL A 191 -10.75 -3.88 -7.01
CA VAL A 191 -10.79 -5.25 -6.47
C VAL A 191 -11.17 -5.15 -5.00
N MET A 192 -12.26 -5.84 -4.63
CA MET A 192 -12.62 -6.04 -3.23
C MET A 192 -11.79 -7.19 -2.69
N VAL A 193 -11.10 -6.98 -1.57
CA VAL A 193 -10.35 -8.03 -0.88
C VAL A 193 -10.94 -8.22 0.50
N ASN A 194 -11.49 -9.40 0.75
CA ASN A 194 -11.90 -9.83 2.08
C ASN A 194 -10.66 -10.33 2.85
N ARG A 195 -10.29 -9.63 3.91
CA ARG A 195 -9.12 -9.95 4.75
C ARG A 195 -9.33 -11.22 5.58
N ASN A 196 -10.59 -11.57 5.91
CA ASN A 196 -10.90 -12.83 6.58
C ASN A 196 -10.59 -14.03 5.68
N GLU A 197 -11.03 -13.99 4.43
CA GLU A 197 -10.76 -15.08 3.47
C GLU A 197 -9.25 -15.22 3.18
N ARG A 198 -8.54 -14.09 3.12
CA ARG A 198 -7.11 -14.09 2.86
C ARG A 198 -6.28 -14.69 4.00
N SER A 199 -6.61 -14.40 5.25
CA SER A 199 -5.91 -14.99 6.40
C SER A 199 -6.11 -16.51 6.48
N ILE A 200 -7.25 -17.01 5.99
CA ILE A 200 -7.52 -18.44 5.83
C ILE A 200 -6.68 -19.01 4.68
N LEU A 201 -6.54 -18.28 3.57
CA LEU A 201 -5.72 -18.72 2.44
C LEU A 201 -4.25 -18.89 2.80
N GLU A 202 -3.66 -18.06 3.66
CA GLU A 202 -2.27 -18.27 4.14
C GLU A 202 -2.10 -19.59 4.90
N LYS A 203 -3.12 -20.04 5.64
CA LYS A 203 -3.10 -21.35 6.30
C LYS A 203 -3.22 -22.51 5.31
N SER A 204 -3.85 -22.27 4.16
CA SER A 204 -4.08 -23.30 3.11
C SER A 204 -3.06 -23.31 1.97
N LYS A 205 -2.31 -22.21 1.75
CA LYS A 205 -1.41 -22.01 0.60
C LYS A 205 0.03 -22.50 0.83
N SER A 206 0.17 -23.71 1.37
CA SER A 206 1.26 -24.61 0.95
C SER A 206 1.05 -25.18 -0.46
N SER A 207 -0.06 -24.83 -1.14
CA SER A 207 -0.35 -25.27 -2.51
C SER A 207 -1.06 -24.20 -3.34
N SER A 208 -0.51 -23.96 -4.53
CA SER A 208 -1.13 -23.44 -5.76
C SER A 208 -1.22 -21.92 -6.04
N GLU A 209 -0.83 -21.64 -7.29
CA GLU A 209 -0.58 -20.38 -7.99
C GLU A 209 -1.86 -19.57 -8.26
N SER A 210 -1.70 -18.24 -8.33
CA SER A 210 -2.79 -17.31 -8.62
C SER A 210 -2.76 -16.90 -10.10
N LYS A 211 -3.81 -17.19 -10.87
CA LYS A 211 -3.99 -16.74 -12.26
C LYS A 211 -4.06 -15.20 -12.32
N ALA A 212 -3.04 -14.57 -12.89
CA ALA A 212 -2.99 -13.14 -13.14
C ALA A 212 -3.72 -12.76 -14.45
N LEU A 213 -4.27 -11.54 -14.49
CA LEU A 213 -4.78 -10.87 -15.70
C LEU A 213 -3.70 -10.81 -16.80
N PRO A 214 -4.08 -10.70 -18.09
CA PRO A 214 -3.14 -10.77 -19.22
C PRO A 214 -2.39 -9.45 -19.39
N LEU A 215 -1.52 -9.13 -18.45
CA LEU A 215 -0.47 -8.12 -18.61
C LEU A 215 0.80 -8.85 -19.06
N LYS A 216 1.46 -8.37 -20.12
CA LYS A 216 2.79 -8.87 -20.47
C LYS A 216 3.75 -8.37 -19.38
N ILE A 217 4.28 -9.31 -18.60
CA ILE A 217 5.24 -9.01 -17.53
C ILE A 217 6.64 -9.05 -18.15
N ARG A 218 7.37 -7.93 -18.09
CA ARG A 218 8.82 -7.89 -18.37
C ARG A 218 9.52 -7.47 -17.08
N GLU A 219 10.14 -8.43 -16.40
CA GLU A 219 10.96 -8.17 -15.21
C GLU A 219 12.38 -7.85 -15.66
N THR A 220 12.93 -6.71 -15.19
CA THR A 220 14.31 -6.31 -15.49
C THR A 220 14.98 -6.05 -14.15
N GLU A 221 15.93 -6.89 -13.75
CA GLU A 221 16.74 -6.66 -12.54
C GLU A 221 17.91 -5.73 -12.91
N ARG A 222 18.16 -4.70 -12.09
CA ARG A 222 19.34 -3.82 -12.18
C ARG A 222 20.19 -3.99 -10.93
#